data_AF-A0A1H0WP52-F1
#
_entry.id   AF-A0A1H0WP52-F1
#
_cell.length_a   1.000
_cell.length_b   1.000
_cell.length_c   1.000
_cell.angle_alpha   90.00
_cell.angle_beta   90.00
_cell.angle_gamma   90.00
#
_symmetry.space_group_name_H-M   'P 1'
#
loop_
_entity.id
_entity.type
_entity.pdbx_description
1 polymer ?
#
loop_
_entity_poly.entity_id
_entity_poly.type
_entity_poly.pdbx_seq_one_letter_code
_entity_poly.pdbx_strand_id
1 'polypeptide(L)'
;MAEGRSAPQAHGGPGWQALQSLCLIARLHQVAGDPAALAHQLGLSPSEPVGVSDLLRAAQGLGLKARKVSCGVERLALTPLPALALVRERTAEGEGSGVASHGVR
;
A
#
# COMPACT_ATOMS: atom_id res chain seq x y z
N MET A 1 16.66 28.55 6.55
CA MET A 1 15.32 28.03 6.83
C MET A 1 15.35 26.56 6.46
N ALA A 2 15.63 25.70 7.44
CA ALA A 2 15.79 24.25 7.24
C ALA A 2 14.56 23.57 7.83
N GLU A 3 13.53 23.36 7.00
CA GLU A 3 12.39 22.55 7.42
C GLU A 3 12.81 21.08 7.44
N GLY A 4 12.65 20.47 8.61
CA GLY A 4 13.06 19.12 8.90
C GLY A 4 12.47 18.13 7.91
N ARG A 5 13.35 17.50 7.14
CA ARG A 5 13.05 16.25 6.45
C ARG A 5 12.95 15.17 7.52
N SER A 6 11.82 15.10 8.22
CA SER A 6 11.48 13.98 9.08
C SER A 6 11.47 12.73 8.20
N ALA A 7 12.53 11.94 8.28
CA ALA A 7 12.58 10.61 7.69
C ALA A 7 11.40 9.80 8.24
N PRO A 8 10.67 9.03 7.40
CA PRO A 8 9.60 8.19 7.90
C PRO A 8 10.21 7.16 8.85
N GLN A 9 9.87 7.27 10.13
CA GLN A 9 10.26 6.34 11.17
C GLN A 9 9.54 5.01 10.91
N ALA A 10 10.12 4.17 10.04
CA ALA A 10 9.57 2.88 9.64
C ALA A 10 9.85 1.81 10.72
N HIS A 11 9.19 1.91 11.86
CA HIS A 11 9.21 0.87 12.89
C HIS A 11 7.76 0.46 13.22
N GLY A 12 7.16 -0.28 12.29
CA GLY A 12 5.88 -0.96 12.46
C GLY A 12 5.86 -2.13 11.48
N GLY A 13 5.18 -3.22 11.83
CA GLY A 13 5.11 -4.42 11.00
C GLY A 13 4.58 -4.15 9.59
N PRO A 14 4.55 -5.15 8.69
CA PRO A 14 4.12 -4.98 7.30
C PRO A 14 2.76 -4.27 7.15
N GLY A 15 1.87 -4.43 8.12
CA GLY A 15 0.59 -3.72 8.16
C GLY A 15 0.72 -2.20 8.27
N TRP A 16 1.63 -1.71 9.11
CA TRP A 16 1.83 -0.27 9.33
C TRP A 16 2.36 0.44 8.07
N GLN A 17 3.22 -0.22 7.30
CA GLN A 17 3.75 0.31 6.03
C GLN A 17 2.66 0.46 4.98
N ALA A 18 1.67 -0.45 4.98
CA ALA A 18 0.55 -0.40 4.05
C ALA A 18 -0.35 0.82 4.32
N LEU A 19 -0.65 1.11 5.59
CA LEU A 19 -1.44 2.30 5.99
C LEU A 19 -0.70 3.61 5.68
N GLN A 20 0.61 3.66 5.92
CA GLN A 20 1.42 4.83 5.53
C GLN A 20 1.39 5.08 4.02
N SER A 21 1.52 4.02 3.22
CA SER A 21 1.48 4.11 1.76
C SER A 21 0.12 4.60 1.27
N LEU A 22 -0.97 4.15 1.89
CA LEU A 22 -2.31 4.65 1.60
C LEU A 22 -2.44 6.14 1.95
N CYS A 23 -1.97 6.57 3.12
CA CYS A 23 -1.99 7.98 3.51
C CYS A 23 -1.17 8.87 2.56
N LEU A 24 -0.06 8.35 2.02
CA LEU A 24 0.73 9.04 1.01
C LEU A 24 -0.08 9.27 -0.28
N ILE A 25 -0.79 8.24 -0.77
CA ILE A 25 -1.68 8.37 -1.94
C ILE A 25 -2.83 9.33 -1.66
N ALA A 26 -3.44 9.26 -0.47
CA ALA A 26 -4.52 10.16 -0.08
C ALA A 26 -4.10 11.64 -0.18
N ARG A 27 -2.88 11.97 0.26
CA ARG A 27 -2.33 13.33 0.19
C ARG A 27 -2.17 13.83 -1.25
N LEU A 28 -1.84 12.94 -2.20
CA LEU A 28 -1.79 13.29 -3.62
C LEU A 28 -3.18 13.63 -4.18
N HIS A 29 -4.23 13.06 -3.59
CA HIS A 29 -5.63 13.41 -3.86
C HIS A 29 -6.17 14.54 -2.97
N GLN A 30 -5.29 15.28 -2.27
CA GLN A 30 -5.66 16.37 -1.36
C GLN A 30 -6.55 15.94 -0.18
N VAL A 31 -6.47 14.67 0.21
CA VAL A 31 -7.18 14.10 1.35
C VAL A 31 -6.20 13.92 2.51
N ALA A 32 -6.53 14.46 3.68
CA ALA A 32 -5.75 14.26 4.89
C ALA A 32 -5.93 12.82 5.40
N GLY A 33 -4.83 12.15 5.73
CA GLY A 33 -4.82 10.80 6.28
C GLY A 33 -3.72 10.64 7.31
N ASP A 34 -4.07 9.98 8.42
CA ASP A 34 -3.15 9.60 9.50
C ASP A 34 -3.20 8.08 9.69
N PRO A 35 -2.06 7.35 9.55
CA PRO A 35 -2.03 5.90 9.69
C PRO A 35 -2.45 5.42 11.09
N ALA A 36 -2.19 6.20 12.16
CA ALA A 36 -2.59 5.82 13.52
C ALA A 36 -4.11 5.85 13.69
N ALA A 37 -4.75 6.93 13.23
CA ALA A 37 -6.20 7.07 13.20
C ALA A 37 -6.87 5.95 12.38
N LEU A 38 -6.31 5.59 11.22
CA LEU A 38 -6.84 4.49 10.41
C LEU A 38 -6.73 3.14 11.11
N ALA A 39 -5.58 2.83 11.71
CA ALA A 39 -5.40 1.59 12.46
C ALA A 39 -6.43 1.50 13.61
N HIS A 40 -6.64 2.60 14.33
CA HIS A 40 -7.62 2.67 15.41
C HIS A 40 -9.06 2.49 14.91
N GLN A 41 -9.45 3.15 13.81
CA GLN A 41 -10.78 3.01 13.20
C GLN A 41 -11.06 1.59 12.68
N LEU A 42 -10.01 0.88 12.25
CA LEU A 42 -10.10 -0.51 11.82
C LEU A 42 -10.05 -1.50 13.00
N GLY A 43 -9.77 -1.05 14.21
CA GLY A 43 -9.58 -1.90 15.40
C GLY A 43 -8.32 -2.76 15.34
N LEU A 44 -7.32 -2.36 14.55
CA LEU A 44 -6.09 -3.13 14.33
C LEU A 44 -5.04 -2.82 15.38
N SER A 45 -4.37 -3.86 15.87
CA SER A 45 -3.20 -3.71 16.72
C SER A 45 -1.94 -3.38 15.90
N PRO A 46 -0.91 -2.72 16.47
CA PRO A 46 0.31 -2.34 15.76
C PRO A 46 1.06 -3.51 15.08
N SER A 47 0.90 -4.72 15.61
CA SER A 47 1.53 -5.95 15.13
C SER A 47 0.63 -6.76 14.20
N GLU A 48 -0.62 -6.33 14.00
CA GLU A 48 -1.60 -7.07 13.22
C GLU A 48 -1.39 -6.83 11.71
N PRO A 49 -1.44 -7.87 10.88
CA PRO A 49 -1.29 -7.69 9.45
C PRO A 49 -2.49 -6.91 8.88
N VAL A 50 -2.20 -5.93 8.02
CA VAL A 50 -3.24 -5.19 7.28
C VAL A 50 -3.48 -5.91 5.96
N GLY A 51 -4.67 -6.45 5.78
CA GLY A 51 -5.09 -7.09 4.54
C GLY A 51 -5.56 -6.09 3.48
N VAL A 52 -5.80 -6.59 2.26
CA VAL A 52 -6.33 -5.75 1.17
C VAL A 52 -7.74 -5.23 1.50
N SER A 53 -8.56 -6.04 2.15
CA SER A 53 -9.92 -5.62 2.57
C SER A 53 -9.87 -4.46 3.57
N ASP A 54 -8.91 -4.49 4.49
CA ASP A 54 -8.72 -3.43 5.49
C ASP A 54 -8.25 -2.14 4.82
N LEU A 55 -7.32 -2.24 3.84
CA LEU A 55 -6.90 -1.09 3.03
C LEU A 55 -8.06 -0.47 2.24
N LEU A 56 -8.93 -1.30 1.65
CA LEU A 56 -10.09 -0.79 0.92
C LEU A 56 -11.08 -0.11 1.87
N ARG A 57 -11.29 -0.64 3.08
CA ARG A 57 -12.14 -0.02 4.10
C ARG A 57 -11.53 1.29 4.61
N ALA A 58 -10.22 1.33 4.87
CA ALA A 58 -9.52 2.56 5.24
C ALA A 58 -9.63 3.62 4.14
N ALA A 59 -9.41 3.25 2.88
CA ALA A 59 -9.56 4.17 1.76
C ALA A 59 -10.98 4.74 1.66
N GLN A 60 -11.99 3.89 1.85
CA GLN A 60 -13.39 4.32 1.91
C GLN A 60 -13.65 5.27 3.10
N GLY A 61 -13.06 5.00 4.27
CA GLY A 61 -13.12 5.88 5.44
C GLY A 61 -12.50 7.27 5.21
N LEU A 62 -11.51 7.36 4.31
CA LEU A 62 -10.93 8.62 3.85
C LEU A 62 -11.76 9.31 2.75
N GLY A 63 -12.84 8.70 2.27
CA GLY A 63 -13.63 9.22 1.15
C GLY A 63 -13.02 8.95 -0.24
N LEU A 64 -12.04 8.05 -0.34
CA LEU A 64 -11.45 7.63 -1.62
C LEU A 64 -12.23 6.47 -2.25
N LYS A 65 -12.26 6.45 -3.59
CA LYS A 65 -12.78 5.30 -4.36
C LYS A 65 -11.63 4.35 -4.71
N ALA A 66 -11.41 3.35 -3.87
CA ALA A 66 -10.35 2.35 -4.07
C ALA A 66 -10.90 1.02 -4.60
N ARG A 67 -10.11 0.32 -5.42
CA ARG A 67 -10.41 -1.03 -5.92
C ARG A 67 -9.14 -1.85 -6.09
N LYS A 68 -9.16 -3.11 -5.67
CA LYS A 68 -8.13 -4.09 -6.04
C LYS A 68 -8.29 -4.46 -7.51
N VAL A 69 -7.24 -4.26 -8.30
CA VAL A 69 -7.18 -4.69 -9.71
C VAL A 69 -5.97 -5.58 -9.92
N SER A 70 -6.12 -6.58 -10.79
CA SER A 70 -4.99 -7.34 -11.33
C SER A 70 -4.76 -6.83 -12.75
N CYS A 71 -3.56 -6.39 -13.05
CA CYS A 71 -3.16 -5.98 -14.40
C CYS A 71 -1.71 -6.39 -14.65
N GLY A 72 -1.41 -6.80 -15.88
CA GLY A 72 -0.02 -6.99 -16.30
C GLY A 72 0.72 -5.65 -16.33
N VAL A 73 2.05 -5.72 -16.33
CA VAL A 73 2.95 -4.55 -16.27
C VAL A 73 2.68 -3.59 -17.43
N GLU A 74 2.36 -4.13 -18.61
CA GLU A 74 2.03 -3.37 -19.81
C GLU A 74 0.80 -2.48 -19.66
N ARG A 75 -0.18 -2.88 -18.83
CA ARG A 75 -1.40 -2.11 -18.58
C ARG A 75 -1.27 -1.09 -17.47
N LEU A 76 -0.20 -1.14 -16.67
CA LEU A 76 -0.01 -0.26 -15.52
C LEU A 76 -0.02 1.23 -15.91
N ALA A 77 0.61 1.57 -17.05
CA ALA A 77 0.65 2.94 -17.58
C ALA A 77 -0.74 3.47 -17.99
N LEU A 78 -1.72 2.59 -18.20
CA LEU A 78 -3.10 2.93 -18.56
C LEU A 78 -4.03 2.92 -17.34
N THR A 79 -3.51 2.64 -16.13
CA THR A 79 -4.29 2.69 -14.90
C THR A 79 -4.27 4.11 -14.31
N PRO A 80 -5.30 4.51 -13.53
CA PRO A 80 -5.27 5.77 -12.82
C PRO A 80 -4.12 5.78 -11.82
N LEU A 81 -3.12 6.64 -12.05
CA LEU A 81 -2.00 6.87 -11.14
C LEU A 81 -2.28 8.10 -10.28
N PRO A 82 -1.82 8.13 -9.02
CA PRO A 82 -0.97 7.17 -8.32
C PRO A 82 -1.69 5.87 -7.87
N ALA A 83 -0.98 4.73 -7.90
CA ALA A 83 -1.50 3.42 -7.51
C ALA A 83 -0.66 2.74 -6.42
N LEU A 84 -1.28 1.90 -5.60
CA LEU A 84 -0.62 1.08 -4.56
C LEU A 84 -0.41 -0.35 -5.09
N ALA A 85 0.84 -0.79 -5.18
CA ALA A 85 1.20 -2.14 -5.62
C ALA A 85 1.37 -3.10 -4.44
N LEU A 86 0.84 -4.32 -4.57
CA LEU A 86 1.10 -5.41 -3.64
C LEU A 86 2.35 -6.17 -4.10
N VAL A 87 3.44 -6.03 -3.37
CA VAL A 87 4.70 -6.73 -3.66
C VAL A 87 4.73 -8.03 -2.86
N ARG A 88 5.07 -9.15 -3.52
CA ARG A 88 5.36 -10.39 -2.81
C ARG A 88 6.75 -10.28 -2.23
N GLU A 89 6.86 -10.46 -0.91
CA GLU A 89 8.16 -10.63 -0.28
C GLU A 89 8.83 -11.87 -0.91
N ARG A 90 10.03 -11.68 -1.46
CA ARG A 90 10.83 -12.79 -1.95
C ARG A 90 11.70 -13.25 -0.79
N THR A 91 11.25 -14.25 -0.04
CA THR A 91 12.15 -14.97 0.87
C THR A 91 13.23 -15.62 0.01
N ALA A 92 14.45 -15.12 0.14
CA ALA A 92 15.58 -15.59 -0.65
C ALA A 92 16.04 -16.97 -0.14
N GLU A 93 15.43 -18.03 -0.65
CA GLU A 93 16.01 -19.36 -0.65
C GLU A 93 15.93 -19.95 -2.06
N GLY A 94 17.10 -20.12 -2.68
CA GLY A 94 17.28 -20.85 -3.94
C GLY A 94 17.51 -19.97 -5.17
N GLU A 95 18.78 -19.79 -5.53
CA GLU A 95 19.16 -19.56 -6.92
C GLU A 95 18.66 -20.74 -7.76
N GLY A 96 17.63 -20.49 -8.56
CA GLY A 96 17.04 -21.45 -9.46
C GLY A 96 16.41 -20.71 -10.62
N SER A 97 17.13 -20.70 -11.73
CA SER A 97 16.68 -20.28 -13.05
C SER A 97 15.26 -20.78 -13.35
N GLY A 98 14.36 -19.89 -13.74
CA GLY A 98 12.99 -20.23 -14.13
C GLY A 98 12.33 -19.09 -14.91
N VAL A 99 12.52 -19.13 -16.22
CA VAL A 99 11.97 -18.22 -17.22
C VAL A 99 10.43 -18.25 -17.24
N ALA A 100 9.85 -17.05 -17.34
CA ALA A 100 8.54 -16.65 -17.88
C ALA A 100 7.30 -17.55 -17.69
N SER A 101 6.20 -16.93 -17.24
CA SER A 101 4.93 -17.06 -17.98
C SER A 101 4.09 -15.80 -17.80
N HIS A 102 4.05 -15.00 -18.87
CA HIS A 102 3.07 -13.97 -19.10
C HIS A 102 1.69 -14.64 -19.21
N GLY A 103 0.84 -14.46 -18.21
CA GLY A 103 -0.50 -15.03 -18.15
C GLY A 103 -1.54 -13.93 -18.10
N VAL A 104 -2.03 -13.53 -19.27
CA VAL A 104 -3.24 -12.72 -19.48
C VAL A 104 -4.43 -13.43 -18.82
N ARG A 105 -5.06 -12.78 -17.84
CA ARG A 105 -6.46 -12.98 -17.43
C ARG A 105 -7.04 -11.67 -16.91
#